data_AF-A0A832D024-F1
#
_entry.id   AF-A0A832D024-F1
#
_cell.length_a   1.000
_cell.length_b   1.000
_cell.length_c   1.000
_cell.angle_alpha   90.00
_cell.angle_beta   90.00
_cell.angle_gamma   90.00
#
_symmetry.space_group_name_H-M   'P 1'
#
loop_
_entity.id
_entity.type
_entity.pdbx_description
1 polymer ?
#
loop_
_entity_poly.entity_id
_entity_poly.type
_entity_poly.pdbx_seq_one_letter_code
_entity_poly.pdbx_strand_id
1 'polypeptide(L)'
;MIDEVVREKALALAEAVRNLEEYREFLEMEKNLKADSEAQAMIMEFQKKQQDFVTKQMSGIFDNELLSELTDLQSKLNARDSVVMFIESYNRLLSVIGEILDLISERLELDVGEVYRR
;
A
#
# COMPACT_ATOMS: atom_id res chain seq x y z
N MET A 1 17.53 -16.34 14.99
CA MET A 1 17.59 -14.92 15.40
C MET A 1 18.67 -14.25 14.56
N ILE A 2 18.44 -13.04 14.08
CA ILE A 2 19.47 -12.26 13.35
C ILE A 2 20.59 -11.84 14.32
N ASP A 3 21.81 -11.76 13.80
CA ASP A 3 22.99 -11.26 14.52
C ASP A 3 22.80 -9.79 14.95
N GLU A 4 23.40 -9.40 16.08
CA GLU A 4 23.20 -8.07 16.66
C GLU A 4 23.74 -6.94 15.77
N VAL A 5 24.87 -7.16 15.09
CA VAL A 5 25.44 -6.17 14.17
C VAL A 5 24.52 -5.99 12.96
N VAL A 6 23.94 -7.08 12.46
CA VAL A 6 22.97 -7.04 11.36
C VAL A 6 21.70 -6.31 11.78
N ARG A 7 21.21 -6.55 13.00
CA ARG A 7 20.07 -5.84 13.59
C ARG A 7 20.33 -4.34 13.66
N GLU A 8 21.48 -3.93 14.21
CA GLU A 8 21.83 -2.51 14.38
C GLU A 8 21.85 -1.79 13.02
N LYS A 9 22.46 -2.41 12.00
CA LYS A 9 22.51 -1.84 10.64
C LYS A 9 21.12 -1.73 10.00
N ALA A 10 20.26 -2.72 10.19
CA ALA A 10 18.89 -2.68 9.68
C ALA A 10 18.08 -1.54 10.32
N LEU A 11 18.22 -1.33 11.64
CA LEU A 11 17.56 -0.23 12.34
C LEU A 11 18.11 1.14 11.91
N ALA A 12 19.43 1.26 11.74
CA ALA A 12 20.05 2.49 11.27
C ALA A 12 19.58 2.86 9.85
N LEU A 13 19.44 1.88 8.95
CA LEU A 13 18.85 2.08 7.63
C LEU A 13 17.39 2.53 7.71
N ALA A 14 16.58 1.91 8.57
CA ALA A 14 15.19 2.31 8.76
C ALA A 14 15.08 3.76 9.26
N GLU A 15 15.91 4.18 10.21
CA GLU A 15 15.93 5.57 10.67
C GLU A 15 16.41 6.55 9.57
N ALA A 16 17.36 6.14 8.73
CA ALA A 16 17.74 6.94 7.56
C ALA A 16 16.56 7.09 6.57
N VAL A 17 15.82 6.01 6.29
CA VAL A 17 14.62 6.04 5.43
C VAL A 17 13.54 6.96 6.00
N ARG A 18 13.34 6.97 7.32
CA ARG A 18 12.36 7.87 7.96
C ARG A 18 12.70 9.36 7.78
N ASN A 19 13.95 9.68 7.50
CA ASN A 19 14.42 11.05 7.24
C ASN A 19 14.33 11.44 5.76
N LEU A 20 13.89 10.56 4.87
CA LEU A 20 13.64 10.88 3.47
C LEU A 20 12.41 11.77 3.30
N GLU A 21 12.40 12.53 2.20
CA GLU A 21 11.26 13.38 1.84
C GLU A 21 10.04 12.55 1.49
N GLU A 22 10.25 11.47 0.73
CA GLU A 22 9.22 10.54 0.29
C GLU A 22 8.48 9.90 1.46
N TYR A 23 9.19 9.58 2.55
CA TYR A 23 8.57 9.07 3.78
C TYR A 23 7.72 10.14 4.49
N ARG A 24 8.21 11.39 4.56
CA ARG A 24 7.46 12.50 5.16
C ARG A 24 6.21 12.85 4.34
N GLU A 25 6.33 12.91 3.02
CA GLU A 25 5.22 13.14 2.10
C GLU A 25 4.15 12.05 2.24
N PHE A 26 4.58 10.79 2.28
CA PHE A 26 3.67 9.66 2.51
C PHE A 26 2.86 9.82 3.80
N LEU A 27 3.51 10.17 4.92
CA LEU A 27 2.81 10.39 6.19
C LEU A 27 1.80 11.55 6.13
N GLU A 28 2.16 12.63 5.44
CA GLU A 28 1.25 13.78 5.31
C GLU A 28 0.06 13.44 4.41
N MET A 29 0.27 12.76 3.30
CA MET A 29 -0.83 12.33 2.43
C MET A 29 -1.71 11.26 3.08
N GLU A 30 -1.13 10.38 3.90
CA GLU A 30 -1.89 9.44 4.72
C GLU A 30 -2.81 10.18 5.70
N LYS A 31 -2.30 11.22 6.36
CA LYS A 31 -3.09 12.06 7.25
C LYS A 31 -4.20 12.81 6.50
N ASN A 32 -3.92 13.32 5.30
CA ASN A 32 -4.91 13.99 4.45
C ASN A 32 -6.04 13.03 4.05
N LEU A 33 -5.70 11.79 3.65
CA LEU A 33 -6.69 10.76 3.35
C LEU A 33 -7.52 10.39 4.58
N LYS A 34 -6.91 10.27 5.77
CA LYS A 34 -7.62 9.99 7.03
C LYS A 34 -8.58 11.11 7.42
N ALA A 35 -8.26 12.36 7.07
CA ALA A 35 -9.12 13.52 7.33
C ALA A 35 -10.27 13.68 6.32
N ASP A 36 -10.19 13.05 5.13
CA ASP A 36 -11.26 13.06 4.14
C ASP A 36 -12.38 12.10 4.53
N SER A 37 -13.36 12.60 5.28
CA SER A 37 -14.49 11.81 5.78
C SER A 37 -15.31 11.12 4.70
N GLU A 38 -15.39 11.72 3.50
CA GLU A 38 -16.15 11.14 2.40
C GLU A 38 -15.36 10.02 1.73
N ALA A 39 -14.04 10.17 1.54
CA ALA A 39 -13.18 9.07 1.13
C ALA A 39 -13.24 7.91 2.14
N GLN A 40 -13.16 8.20 3.44
CA GLN A 40 -13.26 7.17 4.49
C GLN A 40 -14.59 6.43 4.44
N ALA A 41 -15.70 7.13 4.24
CA ALA A 41 -17.02 6.50 4.08
C ALA A 41 -17.06 5.57 2.86
N MET A 42 -16.56 6.02 1.71
CA MET A 42 -16.49 5.21 0.49
C MET A 42 -15.57 4.00 0.65
N ILE A 43 -14.43 4.13 1.33
CA ILE A 43 -13.51 3.02 1.63
C ILE A 43 -14.21 1.95 2.49
N MET A 44 -14.91 2.37 3.54
CA MET A 44 -15.67 1.44 4.40
C MET A 44 -16.78 0.72 3.62
N GLU A 45 -17.51 1.44 2.77
CA GLU A 45 -18.54 0.84 1.92
C GLU A 45 -17.92 -0.16 0.93
N PHE A 46 -16.83 0.22 0.28
CA PHE A 46 -16.10 -0.64 -0.65
C PHE A 46 -15.63 -1.94 0.02
N GLN A 47 -15.02 -1.85 1.20
CA GLN A 47 -14.56 -3.01 1.96
C GLN A 47 -15.70 -3.97 2.33
N LYS A 48 -16.84 -3.43 2.77
CA LYS A 48 -18.03 -4.22 3.07
C LYS A 48 -18.53 -4.96 1.83
N LYS A 49 -18.71 -4.25 0.71
CA LYS A 49 -19.17 -4.85 -0.55
C LYS A 49 -18.19 -5.87 -1.11
N GLN A 50 -16.88 -5.64 -0.94
CA GLN A 50 -15.84 -6.59 -1.36
C GLN A 50 -15.93 -7.90 -0.56
N GLN A 51 -16.12 -7.81 0.76
CA GLN A 51 -16.32 -8.98 1.60
C GLN A 51 -17.59 -9.77 1.23
N ASP A 52 -18.69 -9.05 0.96
CA ASP A 52 -19.94 -9.67 0.50
C ASP A 52 -19.77 -10.36 -0.85
N PHE A 53 -19.04 -9.74 -1.78
CA PHE A 53 -18.75 -10.30 -3.09
C PHE A 53 -17.91 -11.58 -3.01
N VAL A 54 -16.83 -11.57 -2.21
CA VAL A 54 -15.99 -12.75 -1.98
C VAL A 54 -16.80 -13.89 -1.34
N THR A 55 -17.65 -13.58 -0.36
CA THR A 55 -18.54 -14.56 0.28
C THR A 55 -19.49 -15.23 -0.71
N LYS A 56 -20.13 -14.43 -1.59
CA LYS A 56 -21.01 -14.92 -2.65
C LYS A 56 -20.25 -15.80 -3.65
N GLN A 57 -19.08 -15.34 -4.09
CA GLN A 57 -18.24 -16.07 -5.04
C GLN A 57 -17.79 -17.43 -4.48
N MET A 58 -17.41 -17.50 -3.21
CA MET A 58 -17.08 -18.76 -2.52
C MET A 58 -18.28 -19.72 -2.43
N SER A 59 -19.49 -19.17 -2.39
CA SER A 59 -20.74 -19.95 -2.40
C SER A 59 -21.20 -20.34 -3.81
N GLY A 60 -20.41 -20.03 -4.84
CA GLY A 60 -20.74 -20.30 -6.25
C GLY A 60 -21.69 -19.28 -6.88
N ILE A 61 -21.99 -18.17 -6.20
CA ILE A 61 -22.89 -17.12 -6.68
C ILE A 61 -22.04 -15.97 -7.23
N PHE A 62 -22.25 -15.62 -8.50
CA PHE A 62 -21.64 -14.45 -9.12
C PHE A 62 -22.66 -13.32 -9.20
N ASP A 63 -22.38 -12.21 -8.50
CA ASP A 63 -23.28 -11.07 -8.41
C ASP A 63 -22.77 -9.89 -9.26
N ASN A 64 -23.36 -9.74 -10.44
CA ASN A 64 -22.99 -8.69 -11.39
C ASN A 64 -23.36 -7.28 -10.90
N GLU A 65 -24.44 -7.15 -10.14
CA GLU A 65 -24.88 -5.85 -9.60
C GLU A 65 -23.87 -5.37 -8.55
N LEU A 66 -23.50 -6.26 -7.62
CA LEU A 66 -22.48 -5.97 -6.62
C LEU A 66 -21.11 -5.65 -7.25
N LEU A 67 -20.72 -6.35 -8.32
CA LEU A 67 -19.51 -6.04 -9.07
C LEU A 67 -19.57 -4.65 -9.73
N SER A 68 -20.72 -4.29 -10.30
CA SER A 68 -20.94 -2.95 -10.87
C SER A 68 -20.82 -1.85 -9.80
N GLU A 69 -21.43 -2.07 -8.63
CA GLU A 69 -21.34 -1.14 -7.51
C GLU A 69 -19.91 -0.98 -6.98
N LEU A 70 -19.14 -2.08 -6.89
CA LEU A 70 -17.73 -2.04 -6.52
C LEU A 70 -16.90 -1.24 -7.54
N THR A 71 -17.17 -1.41 -8.82
CA THR A 71 -16.47 -0.70 -9.90
C THR A 71 -16.76 0.80 -9.87
N ASP A 72 -18.00 1.19 -9.58
CA ASP A 72 -18.39 2.60 -9.43
C ASP A 72 -17.73 3.23 -8.19
N LEU A 73 -17.76 2.55 -7.04
CA LEU A 73 -17.07 3.02 -5.83
C LEU A 73 -15.56 3.16 -6.05
N GLN A 74 -14.93 2.21 -6.72
CA GLN A 74 -13.52 2.29 -7.06
C GLN A 74 -13.21 3.49 -7.96
N SER A 75 -14.05 3.74 -8.96
CA SER A 75 -13.90 4.89 -9.87
C SER A 75 -14.02 6.21 -9.13
N LYS A 76 -15.00 6.32 -8.21
CA LYS A 76 -15.17 7.49 -7.34
C LYS A 76 -13.98 7.71 -6.43
N LEU A 77 -13.49 6.66 -5.76
CA LEU A 77 -12.30 6.72 -4.92
C LEU A 77 -11.07 7.19 -5.70
N ASN A 78 -10.84 6.62 -6.89
CA ASN A 78 -9.71 6.99 -7.76
C ASN A 78 -9.80 8.43 -8.31
N ALA A 79 -10.97 9.05 -8.26
CA ALA A 79 -11.16 10.45 -8.65
C ALA A 79 -11.01 11.44 -7.47
N ARG A 80 -10.83 10.96 -6.24
CA ARG A 80 -10.65 11.84 -5.07
C ARG A 80 -9.18 12.23 -4.92
N ASP A 81 -8.92 13.52 -4.83
CA ASP A 81 -7.57 14.06 -4.66
C ASP A 81 -6.83 13.43 -3.47
N SER A 82 -7.50 13.26 -2.33
CA SER A 82 -6.91 12.67 -1.12
C SER A 82 -6.42 11.22 -1.34
N VAL A 83 -7.14 10.44 -2.15
CA VAL A 83 -6.81 9.07 -2.51
C VAL A 83 -5.68 9.07 -3.54
N VAL A 84 -5.77 9.90 -4.57
CA VAL A 84 -4.74 10.03 -5.61
C VAL A 84 -3.40 10.42 -5.00
N MET A 85 -3.37 11.50 -4.21
CA MET A 85 -2.14 11.97 -3.56
C MET A 85 -1.53 10.92 -2.62
N PHE A 86 -2.38 10.18 -1.88
CA PHE A 86 -1.91 9.07 -1.06
C PHE A 86 -1.25 7.97 -1.90
N ILE A 87 -1.92 7.48 -2.95
CA ILE A 87 -1.38 6.43 -3.83
C ILE A 87 -0.07 6.88 -4.48
N GLU A 88 0.00 8.11 -4.97
CA GLU A 88 1.22 8.65 -5.58
C GLU A 88 2.38 8.74 -4.58
N SER A 89 2.15 9.27 -3.38
CA SER A 89 3.19 9.35 -2.34
C SER A 89 3.64 7.97 -1.86
N TYR A 90 2.72 7.02 -1.76
CA TYR A 90 3.01 5.64 -1.42
C TYR A 90 3.89 4.96 -2.49
N ASN A 91 3.56 5.14 -3.77
CA ASN A 91 4.36 4.61 -4.87
C ASN A 91 5.77 5.21 -4.91
N ARG A 92 5.92 6.52 -4.62
CA ARG A 92 7.25 7.15 -4.50
C ARG A 92 8.07 6.52 -3.38
N LEU A 93 7.48 6.33 -2.20
CA LEU A 93 8.15 5.67 -1.08
C LEU A 93 8.55 4.22 -1.44
N LEU A 94 7.67 3.47 -2.10
CA LEU A 94 7.97 2.11 -2.54
C LEU A 94 9.10 2.07 -3.58
N SER A 95 9.20 3.06 -4.47
CA SER A 95 10.32 3.17 -5.42
C SER A 95 11.64 3.28 -4.69
N VAL A 96 11.74 4.16 -3.70
CA VAL A 96 12.98 4.34 -2.92
C VAL A 96 13.33 3.09 -2.10
N ILE A 97 12.32 2.44 -1.50
CA ILE A 97 12.54 1.16 -0.82
C ILE A 97 13.00 0.08 -1.80
N GLY A 98 12.44 0.06 -3.01
CA GLY A 98 12.87 -0.84 -4.09
C GLY A 98 14.34 -0.67 -4.43
N GLU A 99 14.79 0.58 -4.63
CA GLU A 99 16.21 0.88 -4.89
C GLU A 99 17.14 0.41 -3.75
N ILE A 100 16.71 0.55 -2.50
CA ILE A 100 17.46 0.04 -1.34
C ILE A 100 17.55 -1.50 -1.37
N LEU A 101 16.45 -2.18 -1.69
CA LEU A 101 16.42 -3.63 -1.82
C LEU A 101 17.27 -4.12 -2.98
N ASP A 102 17.31 -3.40 -4.10
CA ASP A 102 18.16 -3.71 -5.25
C ASP A 102 19.64 -3.63 -4.88
N LEU A 103 20.06 -2.58 -4.15
CA LEU A 103 21.43 -2.45 -3.64
C LEU A 103 21.82 -3.59 -2.70
N ILE A 104 20.91 -4.03 -1.84
CA ILE A 104 21.13 -5.18 -0.95
C ILE A 104 21.22 -6.47 -1.77
N SER A 105 20.31 -6.65 -2.73
CA SER A 105 20.24 -7.83 -3.59
C SER A 105 21.50 -8.00 -4.43
N GLU A 106 22.01 -6.92 -5.02
CA GLU A 106 23.26 -6.89 -5.78
C GLU A 106 24.44 -7.35 -4.93
N ARG A 107 24.53 -6.90 -3.67
CA ARG A 107 25.62 -7.25 -2.76
C ARG A 107 25.55 -8.67 -2.23
N LEU A 108 24.35 -9.24 -2.16
CA LEU A 108 24.13 -10.61 -1.73
C LEU A 108 24.15 -11.61 -2.89
N GLU A 109 24.20 -11.14 -4.14
CA GLU A 109 24.02 -11.95 -5.34
C GLU A 109 22.72 -12.79 -5.27
N LEU A 110 21.67 -12.21 -4.70
CA LEU A 110 20.39 -12.86 -4.39
C LEU A 110 19.23 -11.90 -4.69
N ASP A 111 18.21 -12.36 -5.44
CA ASP A 111 16.98 -11.58 -5.65
C ASP A 111 16.11 -11.62 -4.37
N VAL A 112 16.22 -10.59 -3.54
CA VAL A 112 15.42 -10.44 -2.32
C VAL A 112 13.97 -10.03 -2.66
N GLY A 113 13.73 -9.47 -3.86
CA GLY A 113 12.43 -9.07 -4.36
C GLY A 113 11.52 -10.23 -4.77
N GLU A 114 12.06 -11.42 -5.05
CA GLU A 114 11.26 -12.64 -5.25
C GLU A 114 10.47 -13.06 -4.00
N VAL A 115 10.98 -12.76 -2.80
CA VAL A 115 10.36 -13.17 -1.52
C VAL A 115 9.01 -12.48 -1.30
N TYR A 116 8.80 -11.30 -1.89
CA TYR A 116 7.58 -10.50 -1.76
C TYR A 116 6.64 -10.61 -2.99
N ARG A 117 7.06 -11.28 -4.07
CA ARG A 117 6.26 -11.51 -5.29
C ARG A 117 5.48 -12.84 -5.27
N ARG A 118 5.55 -13.61 -4.18
CA ARG A 118 4.84 -14.88 -3.97
C ARG A 118 3.58 -14.72 -3.13
#